data_AF-A0A5C7TNL1-F1
#
_entry.id   AF-A0A5C7TNL1-F1
#
_cell.length_a   1.000
_cell.length_b   1.000
_cell.length_c   1.000
_cell.angle_alpha   90.00
_cell.angle_beta   90.00
_cell.angle_gamma   90.00
#
_symmetry.space_group_name_H-M   'P 1'
#
loop_
_entity.id
_entity.type
_entity.pdbx_description
1 polymer ?
#
loop_
_entity_poly.entity_id
_entity_poly.type
_entity_poly.pdbx_seq_one_letter_code
_entity_poly.pdbx_strand_id
1 'polypeptide(L)'
;MPHQDYVKTARPAPRPKKKSNEKKPLPVLLISVVGVLILAFGAFLWHISHRPGAEAAAAEAKAAVAVAVAETVGKDELPPKPAKEPYTYIKELQTKEIQVEAEQLAAKAPANMYCGAFKAMEGAQQLKAKMAFAGVSAEIKQSSGKYRVVSGPYASKRQAQNDKNKLLQQKIANCWIP
;
A
#
# COMPACT_ATOMS: atom_id res chain seq x y z
N MET A 1 55.59 42.88 -0.96
CA MET A 1 56.32 41.60 -0.83
C MET A 1 55.29 40.50 -0.61
N PRO A 2 55.21 39.46 -1.46
CA PRO A 2 54.22 38.40 -1.30
C PRO A 2 54.77 37.29 -0.39
N HIS A 3 53.98 36.90 0.63
CA HIS A 3 54.31 35.78 1.52
C HIS A 3 54.14 34.45 0.79
N GLN A 4 55.15 33.60 0.89
CA GLN A 4 55.12 32.22 0.38
C GLN A 4 54.43 31.32 1.41
N ASP A 5 53.12 31.11 1.25
CA ASP A 5 52.39 30.07 1.98
C ASP A 5 52.70 28.69 1.38
N TYR A 6 53.73 28.04 1.93
CA TYR A 6 54.06 26.64 1.68
C TYR A 6 53.10 25.72 2.45
N VAL A 7 51.87 25.59 1.98
CA VAL A 7 51.01 24.45 2.33
C VAL A 7 50.99 23.47 1.17
N LYS A 8 51.70 22.35 1.34
CA LYS A 8 51.67 21.20 0.45
C LYS A 8 50.24 20.66 0.34
N THR A 9 49.50 21.07 -0.69
CA THR A 9 48.26 20.38 -1.07
C THR A 9 48.61 19.02 -1.64
N ALA A 10 48.30 17.94 -0.91
CA ALA A 10 48.31 16.59 -1.45
C ALA A 10 47.40 16.51 -2.69
N ARG A 11 47.90 15.93 -3.79
CA ARG A 11 47.12 15.74 -5.02
C ARG A 11 45.88 14.87 -4.72
N PRO A 12 44.67 15.24 -5.16
CA PRO A 12 43.50 14.40 -4.96
C PRO A 12 43.62 13.08 -5.74
N ALA A 13 43.30 11.96 -5.10
CA ALA A 13 43.25 10.65 -5.74
C ALA A 13 42.18 10.60 -6.85
N PRO A 14 42.41 9.88 -7.97
CA PRO A 14 41.45 9.78 -9.05
C PRO A 14 40.18 9.07 -8.59
N ARG A 15 39.02 9.69 -8.85
CA ARG A 15 37.70 9.16 -8.51
C ARG A 15 37.42 7.88 -9.33
N PRO A 16 36.95 6.77 -8.71
CA PRO A 16 36.55 5.59 -9.47
C PRO A 16 35.31 5.91 -10.32
N LYS A 17 35.38 5.65 -11.63
CA LYS A 17 34.25 5.82 -12.54
C LYS A 17 33.13 4.86 -12.15
N LYS A 18 31.95 5.41 -11.86
CA LYS A 18 30.71 4.67 -11.60
C LYS A 18 30.31 3.92 -12.87
N LYS A 19 30.32 2.58 -12.83
CA LYS A 19 29.75 1.77 -13.92
C LYS A 19 28.27 2.13 -14.05
N SER A 20 27.87 2.56 -15.25
CA SER A 20 26.48 2.83 -15.59
C SER A 20 25.68 1.52 -15.44
N ASN A 21 24.55 1.60 -14.75
CA ASN A 21 23.66 0.48 -14.53
C ASN A 21 23.06 0.07 -15.88
N GLU A 22 23.48 -1.10 -16.38
CA GLU A 22 23.03 -1.63 -17.65
C GLU A 22 21.52 -1.94 -17.54
N LYS A 23 20.72 -1.33 -18.42
CA LYS A 23 19.28 -1.53 -18.44
C LYS A 23 19.03 -2.99 -18.82
N LYS A 24 18.51 -3.79 -17.89
CA LYS A 24 18.15 -5.19 -18.15
C LYS A 24 17.19 -5.22 -19.35
N PRO A 25 17.42 -6.07 -20.36
CA PRO A 25 16.52 -6.16 -21.51
C PRO A 25 15.15 -6.63 -21.04
N LEU A 26 14.10 -6.03 -21.60
CA LEU A 26 12.71 -6.37 -21.28
C LEU A 26 12.49 -7.88 -21.49
N PRO A 27 11.68 -8.55 -20.65
CA PRO A 27 11.49 -9.99 -20.71
C PRO A 27 10.55 -10.38 -21.87
N VAL A 28 11.03 -10.25 -23.12
CA VAL A 28 10.26 -10.49 -24.35
C VAL A 28 9.58 -11.87 -24.36
N LEU A 29 10.23 -12.89 -23.79
CA LEU A 29 9.66 -14.23 -23.65
C LEU A 29 8.42 -14.27 -22.73
N LEU A 30 8.41 -13.50 -21.65
CA LEU A 30 7.27 -13.45 -20.74
C LEU A 30 6.09 -12.69 -21.40
N ILE A 31 6.40 -11.61 -22.12
CA ILE A 31 5.41 -10.83 -22.87
C ILE A 31 4.77 -11.68 -23.99
N SER A 32 5.56 -12.50 -24.69
CA SER A 32 5.01 -13.39 -25.74
C SER A 32 4.10 -14.47 -25.17
N VAL A 33 4.45 -15.08 -24.03
CA VAL A 33 3.60 -16.07 -23.35
C VAL A 33 2.26 -15.45 -22.93
N VAL A 34 2.28 -14.24 -22.36
CA VAL A 34 1.05 -13.52 -21.97
C VAL A 34 0.20 -13.16 -23.20
N GLY A 35 0.82 -12.72 -24.30
CA GLY A 35 0.11 -12.44 -25.55
C GLY A 35 -0.61 -13.65 -26.11
N VAL A 36 0.03 -14.83 -26.11
CA VAL A 36 -0.60 -16.08 -26.56
C VAL A 36 -1.78 -16.47 -25.67
N LEU A 37 -1.67 -16.29 -24.35
CA LEU A 37 -2.75 -16.57 -23.41
C LEU A 37 -3.98 -15.68 -23.65
N ILE A 38 -3.79 -14.38 -23.90
CA ILE A 38 -4.88 -13.44 -24.17
C ILE A 38 -5.57 -13.77 -25.50
N LEU A 39 -4.80 -14.10 -26.54
CA LEU A 39 -5.36 -14.47 -27.85
C LEU A 39 -6.17 -15.78 -27.77
N ALA A 40 -5.65 -16.79 -27.07
CA ALA A 40 -6.36 -18.04 -26.84
C ALA A 40 -7.66 -17.83 -26.05
N PHE A 41 -7.63 -16.99 -25.02
CA PHE A 41 -8.81 -16.67 -24.22
C PHE A 41 -9.86 -15.88 -25.02
N GLY A 42 -9.44 -14.92 -25.85
CA GLY A 42 -10.34 -14.19 -26.75
C GLY A 42 -11.02 -15.12 -27.77
N ALA A 43 -10.26 -16.02 -28.39
CA ALA A 43 -10.82 -17.04 -29.29
C ALA A 43 -11.80 -17.98 -28.59
N PHE A 44 -11.55 -18.32 -27.32
CA PHE A 44 -12.43 -19.16 -26.51
C PHE A 44 -13.76 -18.47 -26.16
N LEU A 45 -13.74 -17.19 -25.79
CA LEU A 45 -14.96 -16.43 -25.55
C LEU A 45 -15.78 -16.25 -26.83
N TRP A 46 -15.10 -16.00 -27.96
CA TRP A 46 -15.75 -15.97 -29.26
C TRP A 46 -16.44 -17.30 -29.59
N HIS A 47 -15.79 -18.43 -29.28
CA HIS A 47 -16.35 -19.77 -29.45
C HIS A 47 -17.58 -20.02 -28.55
N ILE A 48 -17.63 -19.50 -27.32
CA ILE A 48 -18.81 -19.62 -26.46
C ILE A 48 -19.98 -18.81 -27.03
N SER A 49 -19.72 -17.61 -27.54
CA SER A 49 -20.77 -16.74 -28.10
C SER A 49 -21.38 -17.26 -29.39
N HIS A 50 -20.69 -18.13 -30.14
CA HIS A 50 -21.17 -18.72 -31.38
C HIS A 50 -21.87 -20.08 -31.18
N ARG A 51 -22.12 -20.50 -29.92
CA ARG A 51 -22.91 -21.71 -29.64
C ARG A 51 -24.41 -21.45 -29.83
N PRO A 52 -25.15 -22.30 -30.56
CA PRO A 52 -26.60 -22.21 -30.69
C PRO A 52 -27.23 -22.50 -29.32
N GLY A 53 -27.58 -21.45 -28.58
CA GLY A 53 -28.05 -21.51 -27.19
C GLY A 53 -27.75 -20.23 -26.39
N ALA A 54 -26.77 -19.42 -26.81
CA ALA A 54 -26.50 -18.12 -26.21
C ALA A 54 -27.66 -17.12 -26.41
N GLU A 55 -28.38 -17.24 -27.53
CA GLU A 55 -29.55 -16.42 -27.85
C GLU A 55 -30.81 -16.86 -27.07
N ALA A 56 -30.93 -18.14 -26.72
CA ALA A 56 -32.03 -18.66 -25.90
C ALA A 56 -31.95 -18.13 -24.45
N ALA A 57 -30.75 -18.11 -23.86
CA ALA A 57 -30.54 -17.53 -22.53
C ALA A 57 -30.77 -16.00 -22.50
N ALA A 58 -30.48 -15.30 -23.60
CA ALA A 58 -30.75 -13.87 -23.73
C ALA A 58 -32.24 -13.55 -23.98
N ALA A 59 -32.99 -14.48 -24.58
CA ALA A 59 -34.43 -14.37 -24.78
C ALA A 59 -35.23 -14.63 -23.49
N GLU A 60 -34.82 -15.60 -22.67
CA GLU A 60 -35.43 -15.88 -21.37
C GLU A 60 -35.26 -14.70 -20.38
N ALA A 61 -34.10 -14.04 -20.40
CA ALA A 61 -33.85 -12.83 -19.60
C ALA A 61 -34.72 -11.63 -20.03
N LYS A 62 -35.12 -11.54 -21.30
CA LYS A 62 -36.03 -10.48 -21.81
C LYS A 62 -37.50 -10.82 -21.59
N ALA A 63 -37.88 -12.10 -21.63
CA ALA A 63 -39.23 -12.56 -21.35
C ALA A 63 -39.62 -12.40 -19.87
N ALA A 64 -38.67 -12.63 -18.93
CA ALA A 64 -38.90 -12.41 -17.50
C ALA A 64 -39.18 -10.93 -17.14
N VAL A 65 -38.68 -9.99 -17.93
CA VAL A 65 -38.94 -8.54 -17.75
C VAL A 65 -40.29 -8.12 -18.34
N ALA A 66 -40.75 -8.77 -19.40
CA ALA A 66 -42.04 -8.45 -20.03
C ALA A 66 -43.25 -8.94 -19.22
N VAL A 67 -43.15 -10.07 -18.53
CA VAL A 67 -44.23 -10.62 -17.68
C VAL A 67 -44.45 -9.76 -16.43
N ALA A 68 -43.39 -9.17 -15.87
CA ALA A 68 -43.48 -8.30 -14.70
C ALA A 68 -44.16 -6.94 -14.97
N VAL A 69 -44.30 -6.53 -16.24
CA VAL A 69 -44.94 -5.24 -16.61
C VAL A 69 -46.43 -5.41 -16.92
N ALA A 70 -46.85 -6.58 -17.41
CA ALA A 70 -48.24 -6.83 -17.82
C ALA A 70 -49.24 -6.94 -16.65
N GLU A 71 -48.80 -7.19 -15.43
CA GLU A 71 -49.67 -7.29 -14.25
C GLU A 71 -50.15 -5.93 -13.69
N THR A 72 -49.72 -4.80 -14.27
CA THR A 72 -49.99 -3.46 -13.71
C THR A 72 -51.08 -2.64 -14.44
N VAL A 73 -51.73 -3.17 -15.48
CA VAL A 73 -52.65 -2.38 -16.36
C VAL A 73 -54.14 -2.72 -16.17
N GLY A 74 -54.53 -3.28 -15.02
CA GLY A 74 -55.92 -3.69 -14.79
C GLY A 74 -56.49 -3.25 -13.45
N LYS A 75 -56.82 -1.96 -13.31
CA LYS A 75 -57.94 -1.43 -12.48
C LYS A 75 -57.94 0.09 -12.48
N ASP A 76 -58.74 0.64 -13.38
CA ASP A 76 -59.19 2.02 -13.40
C ASP A 76 -60.46 2.11 -12.53
N GLU A 77 -60.29 2.28 -11.21
CA GLU A 77 -61.35 2.72 -10.30
C GLU A 77 -60.70 3.59 -9.21
N LEU A 78 -60.78 4.91 -9.36
CA LEU A 78 -60.29 5.87 -8.38
C LEU A 78 -61.10 5.76 -7.07
N PRO A 79 -60.49 5.37 -5.93
CA PRO A 79 -61.10 5.57 -4.62
C PRO A 79 -60.95 7.04 -4.19
N PRO A 80 -61.85 7.57 -3.34
CA PRO A 80 -61.77 8.96 -2.88
C PRO A 80 -60.40 9.25 -2.25
N LYS A 81 -59.82 10.40 -2.62
CA LYS A 81 -58.48 10.84 -2.21
C LYS A 81 -58.31 10.68 -0.69
N PRO A 82 -57.32 9.89 -0.22
CA PRO A 82 -57.08 9.76 1.21
C PRO A 82 -56.69 11.12 1.79
N ALA A 83 -57.45 11.58 2.77
CA ALA A 83 -57.14 12.77 3.53
C ALA A 83 -55.88 12.51 4.36
N LYS A 84 -54.83 13.28 4.07
CA LYS A 84 -53.56 13.43 4.79
C LYS A 84 -52.60 12.26 4.65
N GLU A 85 -51.68 12.41 3.70
CA GLU A 85 -50.36 11.80 3.78
C GLU A 85 -49.71 12.26 5.09
N PRO A 86 -49.44 11.37 6.07
CA PRO A 86 -48.53 11.77 7.12
C PRO A 86 -47.17 11.89 6.45
N TYR A 87 -46.63 13.09 6.38
CA TYR A 87 -45.23 13.36 6.06
C TYR A 87 -44.33 12.71 7.13
N THR A 88 -44.29 11.37 7.18
CA THR A 88 -43.51 10.61 8.16
C THR A 88 -42.03 10.65 7.83
N TYR A 89 -41.69 10.79 6.54
CA TYR A 89 -40.32 10.86 6.05
C TYR A 89 -39.48 11.97 6.72
N ILE A 90 -40.05 13.17 6.93
CA ILE A 90 -39.33 14.28 7.59
C ILE A 90 -39.12 13.98 9.09
N LYS A 91 -40.09 13.35 9.74
CA LYS A 91 -39.97 12.94 11.15
C LYS A 91 -38.97 11.80 11.32
N GLU A 92 -38.98 10.83 10.41
CA GLU A 92 -38.08 9.68 10.40
C GLU A 92 -36.62 10.10 10.15
N LEU A 93 -36.38 11.06 9.27
CA LEU A 93 -35.04 11.61 9.03
C LEU A 93 -34.53 12.44 10.21
N GLN A 94 -35.39 13.19 10.89
CA GLN A 94 -35.00 14.03 12.04
C GLN A 94 -34.70 13.19 13.29
N THR A 95 -35.28 12.00 13.42
CA THR A 95 -35.06 11.11 14.58
C THR A 95 -33.86 10.17 14.39
N LYS A 96 -33.34 10.05 13.16
CA LYS A 96 -32.25 9.13 12.84
C LYS A 96 -30.91 9.84 12.87
N GLU A 97 -30.48 10.26 14.07
CA GLU A 97 -29.07 10.54 14.31
C GLU A 97 -28.29 9.24 14.10
N ILE A 98 -27.56 9.18 12.99
CA ILE A 98 -26.55 8.15 12.78
C ILE A 98 -25.45 8.47 13.79
N GLN A 99 -25.48 7.80 14.94
CA GLN A 99 -24.33 7.71 15.82
C GLN A 99 -23.23 7.02 15.02
N VAL A 100 -22.44 7.83 14.31
CA VAL A 100 -21.13 7.41 13.83
C VAL A 100 -20.30 7.33 15.08
N GLU A 101 -20.41 6.19 15.76
CA GLU A 101 -19.38 5.70 16.64
C GLU A 101 -18.19 5.49 15.71
N ALA A 102 -17.42 6.57 15.52
CA ALA A 102 -16.14 6.51 14.86
C ALA A 102 -15.32 5.60 15.75
N GLU A 103 -15.36 4.30 15.45
CA GLU A 103 -14.55 3.28 16.08
C GLU A 103 -13.14 3.85 16.09
N GLN A 104 -12.72 4.36 17.26
CA GLN A 104 -11.43 5.00 17.39
C GLN A 104 -10.46 3.87 17.17
N LEU A 105 -9.95 3.75 15.93
CA LEU A 105 -9.03 2.70 15.54
C LEU A 105 -7.95 2.66 16.62
N ALA A 106 -7.98 1.60 17.42
CA ALA A 106 -7.18 1.51 18.63
C ALA A 106 -5.75 1.92 18.30
N ALA A 107 -5.27 2.97 18.97
CA ALA A 107 -3.98 3.57 18.68
C ALA A 107 -2.93 2.47 18.68
N LYS A 108 -2.42 2.14 17.49
CA LYS A 108 -1.52 1.00 17.31
C LYS A 108 -0.29 1.24 18.19
N ALA A 109 -0.01 0.28 19.07
CA ALA A 109 1.10 0.40 20.02
C ALA A 109 2.38 0.84 19.28
N PRO A 110 3.14 1.80 19.84
CA PRO A 110 4.30 2.36 19.16
C PRO A 110 5.31 1.25 18.84
N ALA A 111 5.66 1.15 17.56
CA ALA A 111 6.53 0.09 17.08
C ALA A 111 7.99 0.46 17.34
N ASN A 112 8.77 -0.47 17.87
CA ASN A 112 10.22 -0.31 17.96
C ASN A 112 10.87 -0.99 16.75
N MET A 113 11.94 -0.40 16.20
CA MET A 113 12.67 -1.00 15.07
C MET A 113 13.98 -1.62 15.54
N TYR A 114 14.21 -2.90 15.25
CA TYR A 114 15.43 -3.64 15.61
C TYR A 114 16.47 -3.53 14.50
N CYS A 115 17.64 -2.95 14.78
CA CYS A 115 18.68 -2.73 13.76
C CYS A 115 19.87 -3.69 13.85
N GLY A 116 20.06 -4.36 14.99
CA GLY A 116 21.11 -5.36 15.14
C GLY A 116 21.23 -5.92 16.55
N ALA A 117 21.98 -7.00 16.69
CA ALA A 117 22.34 -7.61 17.97
C ALA A 117 23.83 -7.94 17.98
N PHE A 118 24.53 -7.50 19.02
CA PHE A 118 25.98 -7.64 19.16
C PHE A 118 26.33 -8.41 20.43
N LYS A 119 27.47 -9.12 20.41
CA LYS A 119 28.03 -9.79 21.59
C LYS A 119 28.83 -8.81 22.47
N ALA A 120 29.47 -7.81 21.87
CA ALA A 120 30.27 -6.81 22.55
C ALA A 120 29.57 -5.45 22.56
N MET A 121 29.74 -4.68 23.64
CA MET A 121 29.19 -3.32 23.78
C MET A 121 29.70 -2.37 22.70
N GLU A 122 30.99 -2.48 22.37
CA GLU A 122 31.64 -1.61 21.41
C GLU A 122 30.99 -1.68 20.02
N GLY A 123 30.66 -2.88 19.54
CA GLY A 123 29.97 -3.05 18.25
C GLY A 123 28.58 -2.42 18.24
N ALA A 124 27.85 -2.51 19.36
CA ALA A 124 26.54 -1.86 19.51
C ALA A 124 26.67 -0.33 19.57
N GLN A 125 27.67 0.18 20.29
CA GLN A 125 27.97 1.62 20.36
C GLN A 125 28.39 2.18 19.00
N GLN A 126 29.20 1.45 18.25
CA GLN A 126 29.61 1.85 16.90
C GLN A 126 28.41 1.94 15.95
N LEU A 127 27.49 0.96 15.99
CA LEU A 127 26.28 1.03 15.18
C LEU A 127 25.38 2.19 15.60
N LYS A 128 25.17 2.37 16.92
CA LYS A 128 24.41 3.49 17.48
C LYS A 128 24.98 4.84 17.03
N ALA A 129 26.30 5.00 17.05
CA ALA A 129 26.96 6.23 16.59
C ALA A 129 26.73 6.46 15.09
N LYS A 130 26.89 5.42 14.25
CA LYS A 130 26.60 5.52 12.81
C LYS A 130 25.16 5.92 12.52
N MET A 131 24.21 5.34 13.25
CA MET A 131 22.79 5.70 13.14
C MET A 131 22.53 7.15 13.59
N ALA A 132 23.17 7.59 14.68
CA ALA A 132 23.07 8.96 15.15
C ALA A 132 23.61 9.96 14.12
N PHE A 133 24.71 9.65 13.43
CA PHE A 133 25.21 10.47 12.31
C PHE A 133 24.27 10.49 11.10
N ALA A 134 23.48 9.44 10.89
CA ALA A 134 22.39 9.44 9.92
C ALA A 134 21.15 10.23 10.38
N GLY A 135 21.16 10.77 11.60
CA GLY A 135 20.02 11.45 12.22
C GLY A 135 18.91 10.49 12.67
N VAL A 136 19.24 9.23 12.98
CA VAL A 136 18.30 8.25 13.55
C VAL A 136 18.79 7.86 14.95
N SER A 137 18.01 8.17 15.98
CA SER A 137 18.37 7.89 17.37
C SER A 137 18.16 6.41 17.72
N ALA A 138 19.21 5.74 18.20
CA ALA A 138 19.13 4.35 18.65
C ALA A 138 19.48 4.18 20.14
N GLU A 139 18.84 3.21 20.76
CA GLU A 139 19.05 2.76 22.14
C GLU A 139 19.67 1.35 22.13
N ILE A 140 20.54 1.06 23.10
CA ILE A 140 21.13 -0.27 23.28
C ILE A 140 20.42 -0.93 24.46
N LYS A 141 19.73 -2.05 24.21
CA LYS A 141 19.06 -2.87 25.23
C LYS A 141 19.84 -4.15 25.43
N GLN A 142 20.21 -4.44 26.68
CA GLN A 142 20.84 -5.71 27.02
C GLN A 142 19.78 -6.77 27.26
N SER A 143 19.86 -7.89 26.55
CA SER A 143 18.92 -9.00 26.70
C SER A 143 19.65 -10.32 26.47
N SER A 144 19.60 -11.20 27.46
CA SER A 144 20.19 -12.55 27.41
C SER A 144 21.67 -12.56 27.00
N GLY A 145 22.49 -11.67 27.58
CA GLY A 145 23.93 -11.58 27.31
C GLY A 145 24.32 -10.99 25.94
N LYS A 146 23.34 -10.47 25.19
CA LYS A 146 23.58 -9.75 23.92
C LYS A 146 23.08 -8.30 24.01
N TYR A 147 23.66 -7.43 23.20
CA TYR A 147 23.33 -6.01 23.11
C TYR A 147 22.53 -5.75 21.84
N ARG A 148 21.23 -5.46 21.98
CA ARG A 148 20.33 -5.15 20.86
C ARG A 148 20.27 -3.66 20.63
N VAL A 149 20.46 -3.22 19.39
CA VAL A 149 20.32 -1.82 18.98
C VAL A 149 18.92 -1.62 18.43
N VAL A 150 18.14 -0.76 19.08
CA VAL A 150 16.71 -0.52 18.82
C VAL A 150 16.48 0.97 18.59
N SER A 151 15.76 1.33 17.53
CA SER A 151 15.39 2.73 17.22
C SER A 151 13.94 2.99 17.59
N GLY A 152 13.73 4.05 18.39
CA GLY A 152 12.44 4.66 18.72
C GLY A 152 11.43 3.75 19.43
N PRO A 153 10.44 4.36 20.09
CA PRO A 153 9.04 4.07 19.87
C PRO A 153 8.53 4.96 18.73
N TYR A 154 8.12 4.36 17.61
CA TYR A 154 7.58 5.11 16.46
C TYR A 154 6.07 5.30 16.58
N ALA A 155 5.59 6.52 16.32
CA ALA A 155 4.16 6.84 16.33
C ALA A 155 3.40 6.19 15.16
N SER A 156 4.08 5.91 14.04
CA SER A 156 3.49 5.24 12.88
C SER A 156 4.48 4.33 12.17
N LYS A 157 3.97 3.27 11.52
CA LYS A 157 4.78 2.37 10.68
C LYS A 157 5.53 3.12 9.58
N ARG A 158 4.94 4.19 9.04
CA ARG A 158 5.53 5.03 7.99
C ARG A 158 6.83 5.69 8.46
N GLN A 159 6.87 6.22 9.69
CA GLN A 159 8.10 6.81 10.23
C GLN A 159 9.21 5.76 10.37
N ALA A 160 8.89 4.58 10.91
CA ALA A 160 9.84 3.48 11.02
C ALA A 160 10.36 3.02 9.65
N GLN A 161 9.49 2.95 8.64
CA GLN A 161 9.85 2.58 7.26
C GLN A 161 10.75 3.64 6.60
N ASN A 162 10.47 4.93 6.83
CA ASN A 162 11.31 6.02 6.31
C ASN A 162 12.72 5.97 6.89
N ASP A 163 12.85 5.82 8.21
CA ASP A 163 14.15 5.70 8.87
C ASP A 163 14.90 4.44 8.44
N LYS A 164 14.20 3.31 8.32
CA LYS A 164 14.76 2.08 7.74
C LYS A 164 15.34 2.35 6.34
N ASN A 165 14.56 3.00 5.47
CA ASN A 165 15.00 3.29 4.11
C ASN A 165 16.19 4.25 4.09
N LYS A 166 16.23 5.24 5.00
CA LYS A 166 17.36 6.15 5.16
C LYS A 166 18.65 5.41 5.52
N LEU A 167 18.57 4.50 6.50
CA LEU A 167 19.71 3.68 6.94
C LEU A 167 20.15 2.67 5.87
N LEU A 168 19.21 2.12 5.10
CA LEU A 168 19.50 1.24 3.98
C LEU A 168 20.20 1.97 2.83
N GLN A 169 19.73 3.16 2.47
CA GLN A 169 20.34 3.99 1.42
C GLN A 169 21.77 4.38 1.77
N GLN A 170 22.04 4.67 3.04
CA GLN A 170 23.38 5.00 3.55
C GLN A 170 24.23 3.76 3.88
N LYS A 171 23.72 2.54 3.66
CA LYS A 171 24.40 1.26 3.93
C LYS A 171 24.89 1.13 5.39
N ILE A 172 24.14 1.67 6.34
CA ILE A 172 24.49 1.65 7.76
C ILE A 172 23.96 0.38 8.43
N ALA A 173 22.67 0.10 8.23
CA ALA A 173 22.00 -1.04 8.85
C ALA A 173 20.80 -1.49 8.02
N ASN A 174 20.50 -2.79 8.04
CA ASN A 174 19.23 -3.34 7.57
C ASN A 174 18.37 -3.69 8.79
N CYS A 175 17.41 -2.82 9.10
CA CYS A 175 16.58 -2.98 10.30
C CYS A 175 15.27 -3.73 10.03
N TRP A 176 14.77 -4.38 11.08
CA TRP A 176 13.52 -5.13 11.12
C TRP A 176 12.48 -4.41 11.98
N ILE A 177 11.25 -4.34 11.50
CA ILE A 177 10.10 -3.73 12.18
C ILE A 177 9.10 -4.88 12.45
N PRO A 178 8.70 -5.12 13.70
CA PRO A 178 7.72 -6.14 14.06
C PRO A 178 6.29 -5.78 13.63
#